data_AF-A0A5T9VWA9-F1
#
_entry.id   AF-A0A5T9VWA9-F1
#
_cell.length_a   1.000
_cell.length_b   1.000
_cell.length_c   1.000
_cell.angle_alpha   90.00
_cell.angle_beta   90.00
_cell.angle_gamma   90.00
#
_symmetry.space_group_name_H-M   'P 1'
#
loop_
_entity.id
_entity.type
_entity.pdbx_description
1 polymer ?
#
loop_
_entity_poly.entity_id
_entity_poly.type
_entity_poly.pdbx_seq_one_letter_code
_entity_poly.pdbx_strand_id
1 'polypeptide(L)'
;SQDIIYGSISLTLYNEDYWNDTHTTSLGIGYNNTWHNVSYGINYSYTLNADNSQDEDDDTEDSNDQQISINISIPLDAFMPSTYATYNMNSAKDGDTTHTVGLNGTALAQKNLSWSVQEGYSSQEKATSGNVSATYNGTYADINGGYSYDNHMRRLNYGVQGGVLLHRNGLTLSQPMDDTIILVKAPGAAGVPVNNETGVDTDFRGYAVVPYASPYHRNEVSLDTTGIRKNIELIDTSKTLVPTRGAVVRAEYKTNIGYKALMVLTRINNLPVPFGATVSSLTKPDNHSSFVGDTGQAWLTGLEKQGRLLVKWGPTAADRCQVSYRIPSSPSASGVEILHEQCQ
;
A
#
# COMPACT_ATOMS: atom_id res chain seq x y z
N SER A 1 14.46 12.67 -29.10
CA SER A 1 13.68 11.91 -30.09
C SER A 1 12.84 10.93 -29.30
N GLN A 2 11.57 11.24 -29.05
CA GLN A 2 10.65 10.27 -28.44
C GLN A 2 10.17 9.37 -29.58
N ASP A 3 10.40 8.08 -29.44
CA ASP A 3 9.95 7.10 -30.42
C ASP A 3 8.43 7.20 -30.59
N ILE A 4 7.99 7.34 -31.83
CA ILE A 4 6.57 7.27 -32.18
C ILE A 4 6.16 5.82 -31.92
N ILE A 5 5.52 5.57 -30.78
CA ILE A 5 4.94 4.26 -30.50
C ILE A 5 3.71 4.13 -31.41
N TYR A 6 3.78 3.25 -32.41
CA TYR A 6 2.73 3.05 -33.42
C TYR A 6 1.44 2.39 -32.87
N GLY A 7 1.29 2.33 -31.54
CA GLY A 7 0.24 1.57 -30.85
C GLY A 7 0.51 0.06 -30.85
N SER A 8 -0.40 -0.69 -30.24
CA SER A 8 -0.41 -2.15 -30.25
C SER A 8 -1.69 -2.65 -30.92
N ILE A 9 -1.55 -3.67 -31.76
CA ILE A 9 -2.67 -4.43 -32.35
C ILE A 9 -2.68 -5.80 -31.69
N SER A 10 -3.86 -6.23 -31.28
CA SER A 10 -4.13 -7.57 -30.73
C SER A 10 -5.19 -8.26 -31.59
N LEU A 11 -4.97 -9.53 -31.87
CA LEU A 11 -5.89 -10.40 -32.57
C LEU A 11 -6.02 -11.69 -31.77
N THR A 12 -7.25 -12.09 -31.50
CA THR A 12 -7.60 -13.35 -30.84
C THR A 12 -8.66 -14.04 -31.68
N LEU A 13 -8.45 -15.31 -32.01
CA LEU A 13 -9.39 -16.12 -32.77
C LEU A 13 -9.50 -17.47 -32.09
N TYR A 14 -10.72 -17.87 -31.81
CA TYR A 14 -11.11 -19.16 -31.27
C TYR A 14 -12.15 -19.76 -32.20
N ASN A 15 -11.95 -21.01 -32.61
CA ASN A 15 -12.94 -21.75 -33.37
C ASN A 15 -12.91 -23.20 -32.89
N GLU A 16 -14.07 -23.73 -32.53
CA GLU A 16 -14.23 -25.06 -32.00
C GLU A 16 -15.44 -25.73 -32.64
N ASP A 17 -15.20 -26.90 -33.23
CA ASP A 17 -16.24 -27.75 -33.82
C ASP A 17 -16.49 -28.95 -32.91
N TYR A 18 -17.76 -29.28 -32.70
CA TYR A 18 -18.18 -30.43 -31.90
C TYR A 18 -18.75 -31.55 -32.78
N TRP A 19 -18.71 -32.78 -32.26
CA TRP A 19 -19.17 -33.99 -32.98
C TRP A 19 -20.67 -34.02 -33.28
N ASN A 20 -21.46 -33.20 -32.59
CA ASN A 20 -22.91 -33.01 -32.78
C ASN A 20 -23.22 -31.89 -33.79
N ASP A 21 -22.28 -31.58 -34.69
CA ASP A 21 -22.38 -30.55 -35.74
C ASP A 21 -22.59 -29.10 -35.23
N THR A 22 -22.45 -28.87 -33.93
CA THR A 22 -22.42 -27.52 -33.35
C THR A 22 -21.03 -26.92 -33.42
N HIS A 23 -20.91 -25.62 -33.69
CA HIS A 23 -19.63 -24.91 -33.67
C HIS A 23 -19.70 -23.59 -32.91
N THR A 24 -18.60 -23.24 -32.25
CA THR A 24 -18.46 -21.98 -31.51
C THR A 24 -17.29 -21.21 -32.10
N THR A 25 -17.52 -19.94 -32.44
CA THR A 25 -16.49 -19.06 -33.00
C THR A 25 -16.40 -17.78 -32.20
N SER A 26 -15.19 -17.35 -31.83
CA SER A 26 -14.95 -16.05 -31.20
C SER A 26 -13.76 -15.36 -31.86
N LEU A 27 -13.95 -14.11 -32.27
CA LEU A 27 -12.93 -13.26 -32.88
C LEU A 27 -12.87 -11.94 -32.11
N GLY A 28 -11.68 -11.56 -31.64
CA GLY A 28 -11.43 -10.28 -30.99
C GLY A 28 -10.29 -9.55 -31.68
N ILE A 29 -10.52 -8.33 -32.14
CA ILE A 29 -9.52 -7.43 -32.74
C ILE A 29 -9.47 -6.16 -31.88
N GLY A 30 -8.29 -5.81 -31.39
CA GLY A 30 -8.10 -4.60 -30.58
C GLY A 30 -6.94 -3.76 -31.07
N TYR A 31 -7.14 -2.45 -31.18
CA TYR A 31 -6.08 -1.47 -31.37
C TYR A 31 -6.01 -0.55 -30.16
N ASN A 32 -4.85 -0.41 -29.54
CA ASN A 32 -4.63 0.50 -28.42
C ASN A 32 -3.43 1.40 -28.72
N ASN A 33 -3.54 2.69 -28.40
CA ASN A 33 -2.44 3.63 -28.56
C ASN A 33 -2.49 4.70 -27.46
N THR A 34 -1.33 5.29 -27.18
CA THR A 34 -1.14 6.38 -26.23
C THR A 34 -0.53 7.55 -26.97
N TRP A 35 -1.24 8.66 -27.05
CA TRP A 35 -0.73 9.90 -27.60
C TRP A 35 -0.54 10.94 -26.50
N HIS A 36 0.72 11.30 -26.25
CA HIS A 36 1.12 12.06 -25.06
C HIS A 36 0.62 11.37 -23.79
N ASN A 37 -0.31 12.00 -23.07
CA ASN A 37 -0.89 11.47 -21.84
C ASN A 37 -2.26 10.82 -22.09
N VAL A 38 -2.82 10.92 -23.30
CA VAL A 38 -4.15 10.37 -23.61
C VAL A 38 -4.02 8.97 -24.17
N SER A 39 -4.72 8.02 -23.55
CA SER A 39 -4.81 6.64 -24.04
C SER A 39 -6.14 6.44 -24.75
N TYR A 40 -6.12 5.79 -25.91
CA TYR A 40 -7.33 5.45 -26.64
C TYR A 40 -7.22 4.05 -27.24
N GLY A 41 -8.36 3.36 -27.34
CA GLY A 41 -8.45 2.03 -27.93
C GLY A 41 -9.76 1.81 -28.64
N ILE A 42 -9.73 0.92 -29.63
CA ILE A 42 -10.88 0.45 -30.38
C ILE A 42 -10.81 -1.07 -30.37
N ASN A 43 -11.88 -1.72 -29.91
CA ASN A 43 -11.97 -3.17 -29.92
C ASN A 43 -13.24 -3.61 -30.65
N TYR A 44 -13.11 -4.65 -31.47
CA TYR A 44 -14.19 -5.35 -32.11
C TYR A 44 -14.21 -6.79 -31.62
N SER A 45 -15.35 -7.24 -31.14
CA SER A 45 -15.58 -8.64 -30.78
C SER A 45 -16.73 -9.21 -31.61
N TYR A 46 -16.54 -10.44 -32.08
CA TYR A 46 -17.54 -11.29 -32.69
C TYR A 46 -17.58 -12.59 -31.89
N THR A 47 -18.77 -12.98 -31.45
CA THR A 47 -19.00 -14.24 -30.76
C THR A 47 -20.20 -14.92 -31.41
N LEU A 48 -19.99 -16.16 -31.83
CA LEU A 48 -21.04 -17.06 -32.25
C LEU A 48 -21.01 -18.23 -31.29
N ASN A 49 -22.10 -18.39 -30.54
CA ASN A 49 -22.29 -19.53 -29.66
C ASN A 49 -23.19 -20.53 -30.38
N ALA A 50 -22.82 -21.80 -30.33
CA ALA A 50 -23.75 -22.85 -30.70
C ALA A 50 -24.91 -22.89 -29.70
N ASP A 51 -26.11 -22.53 -30.15
CA ASP A 51 -27.31 -22.81 -29.38
C ASP A 51 -27.79 -24.24 -29.69
N ASN A 52 -28.12 -24.97 -28.63
CA ASN A 52 -28.63 -26.34 -28.73
C ASN A 52 -30.03 -26.38 -28.10
N SER A 53 -30.85 -25.38 -28.42
CA SER A 53 -32.26 -25.33 -28.08
C SER A 53 -33.04 -26.18 -29.10
N GLN A 54 -33.14 -27.47 -28.78
CA GLN A 54 -33.89 -28.46 -29.54
C GLN A 54 -35.40 -28.32 -29.25
N ASP A 55 -35.99 -27.20 -29.66
CA ASP A 55 -37.45 -27.04 -29.71
C ASP A 55 -37.91 -27.22 -31.18
N GLU A 56 -38.72 -28.25 -31.42
CA GLU A 56 -39.08 -28.81 -32.74
C GLU A 56 -39.92 -27.90 -33.67
N ASP A 57 -40.13 -26.61 -33.35
CA ASP A 57 -41.09 -25.75 -34.07
C ASP A 57 -40.65 -24.29 -34.35
N ASP A 58 -39.41 -23.89 -34.09
CA ASP A 58 -38.92 -22.53 -34.43
C ASP A 58 -37.56 -22.60 -35.14
N ASP A 59 -37.38 -21.77 -36.17
CA ASP A 59 -36.13 -21.67 -36.95
C ASP A 59 -34.94 -21.43 -35.99
N THR A 60 -34.00 -22.37 -35.91
CA THR A 60 -32.76 -22.25 -35.14
C THR A 60 -31.92 -21.10 -35.70
N GLU A 61 -32.11 -19.88 -35.18
CA GLU A 61 -31.25 -18.74 -35.48
C GLU A 61 -29.94 -18.88 -34.71
N ASP A 62 -28.86 -19.14 -35.44
CA ASP A 62 -27.49 -18.95 -34.95
C ASP A 62 -27.32 -17.51 -34.45
N SER A 63 -27.42 -17.28 -33.13
CA SER A 63 -27.29 -15.95 -32.54
C SER A 63 -25.83 -15.51 -32.62
N ASN A 64 -25.54 -14.58 -33.53
CA ASN A 64 -24.23 -13.97 -33.64
C ASN A 64 -24.17 -12.59 -32.98
N ASP A 65 -23.30 -12.46 -31.99
CA ASP A 65 -23.09 -11.21 -31.30
C ASP A 65 -21.87 -10.50 -31.86
N GLN A 66 -22.07 -9.25 -32.27
CA GLN A 66 -21.00 -8.36 -32.70
C GLN A 66 -21.03 -7.10 -31.86
N GLN A 67 -19.86 -6.67 -31.41
CA GLN A 67 -19.72 -5.49 -30.58
C GLN A 67 -18.48 -4.69 -30.99
N ILE A 68 -18.67 -3.38 -31.15
CA ILE A 68 -17.58 -2.41 -31.31
C ILE A 68 -17.53 -1.57 -30.03
N SER A 69 -16.36 -1.50 -29.41
CA SER A 69 -16.11 -0.63 -28.27
C SER A 69 -14.98 0.36 -28.58
N ILE A 70 -15.15 1.59 -28.11
CA ILE A 70 -14.15 2.65 -28.15
C ILE A 70 -13.94 3.12 -26.72
N ASN A 71 -12.69 3.18 -26.28
CA ASN A 71 -12.31 3.62 -24.94
C ASN A 71 -11.29 4.75 -25.03
N ILE A 72 -11.53 5.85 -24.35
CA ILE A 72 -10.63 7.00 -24.26
C ILE A 72 -10.40 7.30 -22.77
N SER A 73 -9.14 7.46 -22.37
CA SER A 73 -8.74 7.82 -21.01
C SER A 73 -7.78 9.00 -21.04
N ILE A 74 -8.15 10.06 -20.32
CA ILE A 74 -7.43 11.34 -20.25
C ILE A 74 -7.06 11.57 -18.78
N PRO A 75 -5.77 11.48 -18.40
CA PRO A 75 -5.34 11.85 -17.06
C PRO A 75 -5.49 13.35 -16.87
N LEU A 76 -6.07 13.74 -15.73
CA LEU A 76 -6.34 15.11 -15.35
C LEU A 76 -5.36 15.63 -14.30
N ASP A 77 -4.16 15.03 -14.19
CA ASP A 77 -3.17 15.33 -13.15
C ASP A 77 -2.84 16.83 -13.01
N ALA A 78 -2.93 17.60 -14.09
CA ALA A 78 -2.71 19.05 -14.08
C ALA A 78 -3.78 19.84 -13.30
N PHE A 79 -5.01 19.32 -13.20
CA PHE A 79 -6.14 19.97 -12.54
C PHE A 79 -6.53 19.27 -11.25
N MET A 80 -6.46 17.93 -11.24
CA MET A 80 -6.82 17.08 -10.11
C MET A 80 -5.85 15.89 -10.07
N PRO A 81 -4.88 15.89 -9.13
CA PRO A 81 -3.88 14.82 -9.05
C PRO A 81 -4.52 13.43 -8.92
N SER A 82 -3.94 12.43 -9.60
CA SER A 82 -4.39 11.03 -9.52
C SER A 82 -5.86 10.83 -9.93
N THR A 83 -6.34 11.65 -10.87
CA THR A 83 -7.70 11.58 -11.44
C THR A 83 -7.62 11.48 -12.95
N TYR A 84 -8.54 10.72 -13.54
CA TYR A 84 -8.63 10.49 -14.97
C TYR A 84 -10.08 10.60 -15.43
N ALA A 85 -10.29 11.19 -16.60
CA ALA A 85 -11.56 11.22 -17.31
C ALA A 85 -11.61 10.08 -18.31
N THR A 86 -12.73 9.39 -18.35
CA THR A 86 -12.96 8.26 -19.25
C THR A 86 -14.17 8.53 -20.14
N TYR A 87 -14.07 8.12 -21.39
CA TYR A 87 -15.17 8.04 -22.31
C TYR A 87 -15.17 6.67 -22.96
N ASN A 88 -16.29 5.97 -22.87
CA ASN A 88 -16.47 4.65 -23.45
C ASN A 88 -17.70 4.68 -24.36
N MET A 89 -17.58 4.15 -25.56
CA MET A 89 -18.71 3.89 -26.46
C MET A 89 -18.76 2.40 -26.71
N ASN A 90 -19.93 1.80 -26.61
CA ASN A 90 -20.12 0.39 -26.89
C ASN A 90 -21.37 0.21 -27.76
N SER A 91 -21.23 -0.45 -28.90
CA SER A 91 -22.29 -0.60 -29.90
C SER A 91 -22.39 -2.06 -30.32
N ALA A 92 -23.55 -2.68 -30.10
CA ALA A 92 -23.84 -4.03 -30.53
C ALA A 92 -24.58 -4.03 -31.87
N LYS A 93 -24.36 -5.04 -32.72
CA LYS A 93 -24.99 -5.16 -34.05
C LYS A 93 -26.52 -5.16 -34.00
N ASP A 94 -27.08 -5.97 -33.11
CA ASP A 94 -28.53 -6.11 -32.91
C ASP A 94 -28.97 -5.53 -31.55
N GLY A 95 -28.14 -4.67 -30.94
CA GLY A 95 -28.39 -4.07 -29.64
C GLY A 95 -28.12 -2.57 -29.60
N ASP A 96 -28.21 -2.00 -28.40
CA ASP A 96 -28.07 -0.56 -28.23
C ASP A 96 -26.61 -0.07 -28.35
N THR A 97 -26.47 1.20 -28.75
CA THR A 97 -25.24 1.96 -28.62
C THR A 97 -25.28 2.78 -27.34
N THR A 98 -24.37 2.43 -26.41
CA THR A 98 -24.19 3.09 -25.13
C THR A 98 -22.96 3.99 -25.14
N HIS A 99 -23.11 5.20 -24.61
CA HIS A 99 -22.03 6.16 -24.41
C HIS A 99 -21.90 6.45 -22.92
N THR A 100 -20.73 6.20 -22.34
CA THR A 100 -20.46 6.41 -20.91
C THR A 100 -19.32 7.39 -20.73
N VAL A 101 -19.56 8.45 -19.96
CA VAL A 101 -18.53 9.41 -19.52
C VAL A 101 -18.30 9.22 -18.03
N GLY A 102 -17.05 9.25 -17.60
CA GLY A 102 -16.69 9.03 -16.21
C GLY A 102 -15.52 9.84 -15.73
N LEU A 103 -15.45 9.99 -14.41
CA LEU A 103 -14.29 10.45 -13.66
C LEU A 103 -13.94 9.40 -12.62
N ASN A 104 -12.67 9.06 -12.51
CA ASN A 104 -12.19 8.14 -11.50
C ASN A 104 -10.78 8.50 -11.05
N GLY A 105 -10.42 8.06 -9.85
CA GLY A 105 -9.16 8.45 -9.23
C GLY A 105 -8.91 7.80 -7.90
N THR A 106 -7.80 8.21 -7.28
CA THR A 106 -7.43 7.85 -5.91
C THR A 106 -7.32 9.10 -5.04
N ALA A 107 -7.75 9.02 -3.78
CA ALA A 107 -7.72 10.11 -2.80
C ALA A 107 -7.08 9.66 -1.47
N LEU A 108 -6.97 10.60 -0.54
CA LEU A 108 -6.28 10.48 0.77
C LEU A 108 -4.75 10.46 0.68
N ALA A 109 -4.08 10.67 1.81
CA ALA A 109 -2.62 10.81 1.88
C ALA A 109 -1.88 9.56 1.37
N GLN A 110 -2.42 8.37 1.63
CA GLN A 110 -1.85 7.10 1.18
C GLN A 110 -2.41 6.61 -0.17
N LYS A 111 -3.24 7.41 -0.86
CA LYS A 111 -3.97 7.00 -2.08
C LYS A 111 -4.83 5.73 -1.90
N ASN A 112 -5.28 5.48 -0.69
CA ASN A 112 -5.99 4.26 -0.30
C ASN A 112 -7.53 4.38 -0.42
N LEU A 113 -8.03 5.45 -1.03
CA LEU A 113 -9.44 5.57 -1.41
C LEU A 113 -9.54 5.66 -2.93
N SER A 114 -9.97 4.59 -3.58
CA SER A 114 -10.32 4.59 -5.00
C SER A 114 -11.78 5.02 -5.16
N TRP A 115 -12.07 5.87 -6.14
CA TRP A 115 -13.43 6.35 -6.40
C TRP A 115 -13.70 6.43 -7.91
N SER A 116 -14.96 6.26 -8.29
CA SER A 116 -15.41 6.40 -9.67
C SER A 116 -16.84 6.90 -9.73
N VAL A 117 -17.09 7.84 -10.64
CA VAL A 117 -18.41 8.38 -10.97
C VAL A 117 -18.55 8.31 -12.47
N GLN A 118 -19.61 7.69 -12.95
CA GLN A 118 -19.86 7.49 -14.37
C GLN A 118 -21.34 7.72 -14.67
N GLU A 119 -21.61 8.31 -15.82
CA GLU A 119 -22.94 8.52 -16.36
C GLU A 119 -22.94 8.05 -17.82
N GLY A 120 -23.94 7.25 -18.16
CA GLY A 120 -24.10 6.62 -19.47
C GLY A 120 -25.45 6.94 -20.08
N TYR A 121 -25.48 6.96 -21.41
CA TYR A 121 -26.68 7.17 -22.21
C TYR A 121 -26.77 6.12 -23.31
N SER A 122 -27.94 5.48 -23.40
CA SER A 122 -28.27 4.44 -24.36
C SER A 122 -29.14 5.03 -25.48
N SER A 123 -28.69 4.94 -26.73
CA SER A 123 -29.23 5.72 -27.86
C SER A 123 -30.61 5.24 -28.34
N GLN A 124 -30.80 3.92 -28.44
CA GLN A 124 -32.03 3.27 -28.89
C GLN A 124 -33.06 3.21 -27.77
N GLU A 125 -32.66 2.80 -26.56
CA GLU A 125 -33.54 2.79 -25.38
C GLU A 125 -33.87 4.20 -24.87
N LYS A 126 -33.11 5.23 -25.30
CA LYS A 126 -33.19 6.62 -24.81
C LYS A 126 -33.17 6.69 -23.29
N ALA A 127 -32.35 5.83 -22.69
CA ALA A 127 -32.24 5.63 -21.26
C ALA A 127 -30.93 6.17 -20.74
N THR A 128 -30.93 6.67 -19.50
CA THR A 128 -29.71 7.01 -18.78
C THR A 128 -29.38 5.92 -17.76
N SER A 129 -28.08 5.74 -17.53
CA SER A 129 -27.54 4.88 -16.50
C SER A 129 -26.47 5.64 -15.75
N GLY A 130 -26.28 5.37 -14.46
CA GLY A 130 -25.21 5.99 -13.70
C GLY A 130 -24.63 5.02 -12.70
N ASN A 131 -23.34 5.17 -12.40
CA ASN A 131 -22.64 4.38 -11.41
C ASN A 131 -21.71 5.27 -10.57
N VAL A 132 -21.82 5.14 -9.26
CA VAL A 132 -20.90 5.73 -8.29
C VAL A 132 -20.37 4.61 -7.43
N SER A 133 -19.06 4.49 -7.33
CA SER A 133 -18.43 3.52 -6.44
C SER A 133 -17.19 4.07 -5.77
N ALA A 134 -16.93 3.59 -4.56
CA ALA A 134 -15.76 3.89 -3.78
C ALA A 134 -15.24 2.63 -3.10
N THR A 135 -13.93 2.46 -3.07
CA THR A 135 -13.23 1.38 -2.37
C THR A 135 -12.16 1.99 -1.49
N TYR A 136 -12.21 1.71 -0.20
CA TYR A 136 -11.25 2.16 0.80
C TYR A 136 -10.42 0.97 1.28
N ASN A 137 -9.13 1.00 1.01
CA ASN A 137 -8.15 0.04 1.51
C ASN A 137 -7.65 0.51 2.87
N GLY A 138 -8.30 0.03 3.94
CA GLY A 138 -7.96 0.38 5.31
C GLY A 138 -6.89 -0.55 5.89
N THR A 139 -6.35 -0.17 7.04
CA THR A 139 -5.37 -0.99 7.77
C THR A 139 -5.95 -2.31 8.25
N TYR A 140 -7.22 -2.31 8.64
CA TYR A 140 -7.88 -3.46 9.28
C TYR A 140 -8.81 -4.23 8.36
N ALA A 141 -9.21 -3.66 7.22
CA ALA A 141 -10.12 -4.24 6.23
C ALA A 141 -10.19 -3.34 4.99
N ASP A 142 -10.60 -3.91 3.86
CA ASP A 142 -11.10 -3.15 2.72
C ASP A 142 -12.61 -3.00 2.82
N ILE A 143 -13.10 -1.81 2.45
CA ILE A 143 -14.51 -1.48 2.43
C ILE A 143 -14.84 -0.97 1.03
N ASN A 144 -15.80 -1.59 0.37
CA ASN A 144 -16.32 -1.11 -0.91
C ASN A 144 -17.81 -0.77 -0.80
N GLY A 145 -18.21 0.20 -1.58
CA GLY A 145 -19.60 0.62 -1.68
C GLY A 145 -19.85 1.23 -3.05
N GLY A 146 -21.03 1.00 -3.59
CA GLY A 146 -21.43 1.59 -4.85
C GLY A 146 -22.92 1.64 -5.04
N TYR A 147 -23.36 2.59 -5.81
CA TYR A 147 -24.74 2.76 -6.23
C TYR A 147 -24.76 2.85 -7.74
N SER A 148 -25.54 1.98 -8.37
CA SER A 148 -25.77 2.03 -9.80
C SER A 148 -27.27 2.09 -10.07
N TYR A 149 -27.62 2.76 -11.15
CA TYR A 149 -28.99 2.79 -11.62
C TYR A 149 -29.03 2.74 -13.14
N ASP A 150 -30.10 2.17 -13.65
CA ASP A 150 -30.52 2.24 -15.05
C ASP A 150 -32.04 2.46 -15.08
N ASN A 151 -32.64 2.38 -16.26
CA ASN A 151 -34.08 2.62 -16.44
C ASN A 151 -34.98 1.55 -15.80
N HIS A 152 -34.45 0.35 -15.53
CA HIS A 152 -35.19 -0.81 -15.05
C HIS A 152 -34.88 -1.17 -13.60
N MET A 153 -33.67 -0.87 -13.13
CA MET A 153 -33.16 -1.32 -11.84
C MET A 153 -32.30 -0.27 -11.14
N ARG A 154 -32.36 -0.29 -9.80
CA ARG A 154 -31.45 0.43 -8.92
C ARG A 154 -30.75 -0.58 -8.03
N ARG A 155 -29.43 -0.50 -7.93
CA ARG A 155 -28.59 -1.42 -7.17
C ARG A 155 -27.75 -0.63 -6.18
N LEU A 156 -27.73 -1.12 -4.95
CA LEU A 156 -26.81 -0.66 -3.91
C LEU A 156 -25.93 -1.85 -3.54
N ASN A 157 -24.63 -1.70 -3.77
CA ASN A 157 -23.62 -2.69 -3.44
C ASN A 157 -22.81 -2.19 -2.26
N TYR A 158 -22.54 -3.06 -1.30
CA TYR A 158 -21.65 -2.79 -0.19
C TYR A 158 -20.93 -4.07 0.20
N GLY A 159 -19.67 -3.96 0.59
CA GLY A 159 -18.84 -5.09 0.92
C GLY A 159 -17.74 -4.70 1.90
N VAL A 160 -17.42 -5.63 2.80
CA VAL A 160 -16.27 -5.53 3.70
C VAL A 160 -15.51 -6.84 3.62
N GLN A 161 -14.21 -6.76 3.38
CA GLN A 161 -13.33 -7.92 3.30
C GLN A 161 -12.05 -7.63 4.08
N GLY A 162 -11.49 -8.64 4.73
CA GLY A 162 -10.29 -8.47 5.54
C GLY A 162 -9.72 -9.82 5.98
N GLY A 163 -8.54 -9.77 6.59
CA GLY A 163 -7.83 -10.90 7.16
C GLY A 163 -7.77 -10.82 8.68
N VAL A 164 -7.67 -11.98 9.31
CA VAL A 164 -7.44 -12.11 10.75
C VAL A 164 -6.28 -13.08 10.97
N LEU A 165 -5.21 -12.59 11.58
CA LEU A 165 -4.05 -13.40 11.92
C LEU A 165 -3.96 -13.61 13.43
N LEU A 166 -4.12 -14.86 13.86
CA LEU A 166 -3.84 -15.27 15.23
C LEU A 166 -2.38 -15.72 15.35
N HIS A 167 -1.63 -15.09 16.23
CA HIS A 167 -0.22 -15.42 16.48
C HIS A 167 0.11 -15.38 17.98
N ARG A 168 1.34 -15.79 18.34
CA ARG A 168 1.82 -15.83 19.74
C ARG A 168 1.63 -14.51 20.52
N ASN A 169 1.51 -13.37 19.84
CA ASN A 169 1.37 -12.06 20.47
C ASN A 169 -0.06 -11.49 20.39
N GLY A 170 -1.04 -12.32 20.01
CA GLY A 170 -2.46 -11.96 19.96
C GLY A 170 -3.04 -12.06 18.56
N LEU A 171 -4.10 -11.29 18.34
CA LEU A 171 -4.85 -11.23 17.10
C LEU A 171 -4.56 -9.91 16.41
N THR A 172 -4.21 -9.95 15.13
CA THR A 172 -3.98 -8.76 14.28
C THR A 172 -4.94 -8.83 13.10
N LEU A 173 -5.69 -7.75 12.87
CA LEU A 173 -6.56 -7.61 11.71
C LEU A 173 -5.77 -7.03 10.54
N SER A 174 -6.21 -7.32 9.32
CA SER A 174 -5.52 -6.87 8.11
C SER A 174 -6.48 -6.70 6.94
N GLN A 175 -5.96 -6.14 5.85
CA GLN A 175 -6.52 -6.34 4.51
C GLN A 175 -6.59 -7.84 4.17
N PRO A 176 -7.38 -8.24 3.16
CA PRO A 176 -7.42 -9.62 2.67
C PRO A 176 -6.01 -10.15 2.42
N MET A 177 -5.77 -11.36 2.89
CA MET A 177 -4.45 -12.00 2.86
C MET A 177 -4.37 -13.01 1.72
N ASP A 178 -3.19 -13.11 1.11
CA ASP A 178 -2.83 -14.19 0.20
C ASP A 178 -2.16 -15.36 0.99
N ASP A 179 -1.71 -16.40 0.28
CA ASP A 179 -1.11 -17.62 0.84
C ASP A 179 0.14 -17.33 1.68
N THR A 180 1.00 -16.40 1.24
CA THR A 180 2.27 -16.07 1.92
C THR A 180 2.23 -14.65 2.47
N ILE A 181 2.43 -14.49 3.78
CA ILE A 181 2.26 -13.21 4.48
C ILE A 181 3.41 -12.89 5.43
N ILE A 182 3.57 -11.60 5.75
CA ILE A 182 4.57 -11.12 6.70
C ILE A 182 3.88 -10.43 7.88
N LEU A 183 4.10 -10.94 9.10
CA LEU A 183 3.71 -10.29 10.34
C LEU A 183 4.77 -9.27 10.76
N VAL A 184 4.44 -7.99 10.68
CA VAL A 184 5.22 -6.91 11.27
C VAL A 184 4.99 -6.88 12.78
N LYS A 185 6.09 -6.87 13.54
CA LYS A 185 6.10 -6.72 15.00
C LYS A 185 6.99 -5.54 15.36
N ALA A 186 6.38 -4.41 15.69
CA ALA A 186 7.04 -3.18 16.14
C ALA A 186 6.35 -2.64 17.41
N PRO A 187 6.49 -3.31 18.57
CA PRO A 187 5.66 -3.04 19.74
C PRO A 187 5.66 -1.57 20.16
N GLY A 188 4.48 -0.95 20.25
CA GLY A 188 4.32 0.46 20.64
C GLY A 188 4.54 1.49 19.53
N ALA A 189 5.03 1.10 18.35
CA ALA A 189 5.01 1.91 17.14
C ALA A 189 3.66 1.74 16.44
N ALA A 190 2.66 2.51 16.86
CA ALA A 190 1.31 2.47 16.29
C ALA A 190 1.13 3.51 15.18
N GLY A 191 0.33 3.18 14.17
CA GLY A 191 0.00 4.07 13.04
C GLY A 191 1.20 4.38 12.14
N VAL A 192 2.19 3.49 12.13
CA VAL A 192 3.37 3.57 11.25
C VAL A 192 3.06 2.85 9.95
N PRO A 193 3.09 3.54 8.80
CA PRO A 193 2.87 2.93 7.49
C PRO A 193 3.97 1.94 7.10
N VAL A 194 3.59 0.90 6.37
CA VAL A 194 4.53 0.01 5.69
C VAL A 194 4.75 0.55 4.28
N ASN A 195 6.00 0.79 3.90
CA ASN A 195 6.33 1.30 2.57
C ASN A 195 5.93 0.32 1.48
N ASN A 196 5.50 0.86 0.33
CA ASN A 196 5.00 0.11 -0.82
C ASN A 196 3.73 -0.71 -0.56
N GLU A 197 3.08 -0.54 0.60
CA GLU A 197 1.84 -1.22 0.95
C GLU A 197 0.73 -0.19 1.22
N THR A 198 -0.14 0.02 0.23
CA THR A 198 -1.20 1.04 0.32
C THR A 198 -2.21 0.71 1.43
N GLY A 199 -2.34 1.61 2.40
CA GLY A 199 -3.30 1.47 3.50
C GLY A 199 -2.86 0.53 4.62
N VAL A 200 -1.67 -0.08 4.54
CA VAL A 200 -1.15 -1.00 5.56
C VAL A 200 -0.34 -0.22 6.60
N ASP A 201 -0.97 0.00 7.76
CA ASP A 201 -0.33 0.62 8.92
C ASP A 201 -0.22 -0.38 10.09
N THR A 202 0.66 -0.08 11.03
CA THR A 202 0.69 -0.80 12.31
C THR A 202 -0.50 -0.45 13.19
N ASP A 203 -1.10 -1.48 13.80
CA ASP A 203 -2.22 -1.35 14.74
C ASP A 203 -1.82 -0.58 16.02
N PHE A 204 -2.80 -0.37 16.90
CA PHE A 204 -2.59 0.31 18.18
C PHE A 204 -1.53 -0.33 19.09
N ARG A 205 -1.17 -1.61 18.87
CA ARG A 205 -0.13 -2.35 19.60
C ARG A 205 1.22 -2.33 18.86
N GLY A 206 1.24 -1.92 17.60
CA GLY A 206 2.42 -1.93 16.74
C GLY A 206 2.58 -3.19 15.90
N TYR A 207 1.48 -3.85 15.53
CA TYR A 207 1.47 -5.02 14.64
C TYR A 207 0.75 -4.71 13.34
N ALA A 208 1.29 -5.20 12.23
CA ALA A 208 0.63 -5.15 10.92
C ALA A 208 0.81 -6.50 10.23
N VAL A 209 -0.05 -6.80 9.25
CA VAL A 209 0.16 -7.91 8.33
C VAL A 209 0.35 -7.33 6.95
N VAL A 210 1.47 -7.64 6.33
CA VAL A 210 1.68 -7.43 4.89
C VAL A 210 0.92 -8.54 4.16
N PRO A 211 -0.10 -8.20 3.36
CA PRO A 211 -1.09 -9.17 2.87
C PRO A 211 -0.55 -10.10 1.78
N TYR A 212 0.56 -9.76 1.13
CA TYR A 212 1.21 -10.60 0.12
C TYR A 212 2.73 -10.54 0.25
N ALA A 213 3.40 -11.66 -0.01
CA ALA A 213 4.85 -11.72 -0.11
C ALA A 213 5.25 -12.75 -1.16
N SER A 214 6.28 -12.45 -1.95
CA SER A 214 6.78 -13.34 -2.99
C SER A 214 7.52 -14.53 -2.35
N PRO A 215 7.04 -15.77 -2.50
CA PRO A 215 7.70 -16.93 -1.90
C PRO A 215 9.04 -17.20 -2.58
N TYR A 216 10.03 -17.63 -1.81
CA TYR A 216 11.42 -17.91 -2.25
C TYR A 216 12.18 -16.70 -2.78
N HIS A 217 11.62 -15.49 -2.64
CA HIS A 217 12.25 -14.23 -3.03
C HIS A 217 12.56 -13.37 -1.80
N ARG A 218 13.49 -12.42 -2.00
CA ARG A 218 13.78 -11.39 -1.01
C ARG A 218 12.64 -10.39 -1.00
N ASN A 219 11.94 -10.32 0.13
CA ASN A 219 10.91 -9.33 0.40
C ASN A 219 11.48 -8.32 1.38
N GLU A 220 11.58 -7.06 0.96
CA GLU A 220 12.00 -5.98 1.83
C GLU A 220 10.77 -5.32 2.46
N VAL A 221 10.67 -5.39 3.79
CA VAL A 221 9.63 -4.71 4.55
C VAL A 221 10.28 -3.52 5.23
N SER A 222 9.82 -2.31 4.92
CA SER A 222 10.30 -1.10 5.54
C SER A 222 9.16 -0.26 6.09
N LEU A 223 9.43 0.43 7.19
CA LEU A 223 8.45 1.26 7.90
C LEU A 223 8.73 2.74 7.64
N ASP A 224 7.68 3.50 7.33
CA ASP A 224 7.79 4.94 7.14
C ASP A 224 7.86 5.66 8.49
N THR A 225 9.06 6.12 8.85
CA THR A 225 9.28 6.82 10.12
C THR A 225 9.06 8.33 10.03
N THR A 226 8.67 8.88 8.87
CA THR A 226 8.50 10.34 8.72
C THR A 226 7.36 10.88 9.60
N GLY A 227 6.28 10.12 9.73
CA GLY A 227 5.10 10.45 10.53
C GLY A 227 5.08 9.84 11.94
N ILE A 228 6.15 9.17 12.37
CA ILE A 228 6.16 8.46 13.66
C ILE A 228 6.07 9.45 14.84
N ARG A 229 5.44 9.02 15.93
CA ARG A 229 5.40 9.83 17.17
C ARG A 229 6.82 10.18 17.63
N LYS A 230 7.03 11.44 18.02
CA LYS A 230 8.35 11.99 18.37
C LYS A 230 9.07 11.24 19.50
N ASN A 231 8.34 10.55 20.36
CA ASN A 231 8.88 9.76 21.46
C ASN A 231 9.16 8.29 21.07
N ILE A 232 9.17 7.95 19.79
CA ILE A 232 9.43 6.59 19.31
C ILE A 232 10.56 6.64 18.30
N GLU A 233 11.52 5.74 18.47
CA GLU A 233 12.57 5.44 17.49
C GLU A 233 12.52 3.95 17.14
N LEU A 234 12.72 3.64 15.86
CA LEU A 234 12.97 2.29 15.39
C LEU A 234 14.48 2.10 15.19
N ILE A 235 15.05 1.04 15.77
CA ILE A 235 16.50 0.74 15.63
C ILE A 235 16.83 0.36 14.18
N ASP A 236 15.98 -0.49 13.61
CA ASP A 236 16.02 -0.85 12.20
C ASP A 236 14.72 -0.32 11.58
N THR A 237 14.79 0.28 10.40
CA THR A 237 13.59 0.74 9.65
C THR A 237 13.25 -0.18 8.48
N SER A 238 14.15 -1.10 8.11
CA SER A 238 13.97 -2.07 7.04
C SER A 238 14.47 -3.46 7.46
N LYS A 239 13.78 -4.50 6.98
CA LYS A 239 14.14 -5.91 7.14
C LYS A 239 13.92 -6.64 5.83
N THR A 240 14.87 -7.48 5.43
CA THR A 240 14.70 -8.41 4.30
C THR A 240 14.39 -9.81 4.80
N LEU A 241 13.33 -10.42 4.26
CA LEU A 241 12.88 -11.78 4.60
C LEU A 241 12.75 -12.62 3.33
N VAL A 242 12.87 -13.94 3.46
CA VAL A 242 12.70 -14.92 2.37
C VAL A 242 11.71 -16.00 2.82
N PRO A 243 10.40 -15.79 2.68
CA PRO A 243 9.38 -16.76 3.09
C PRO A 243 9.30 -17.93 2.10
N THR A 244 8.94 -19.12 2.58
CA THR A 244 8.45 -20.20 1.70
C THR A 244 6.99 -19.97 1.36
N ARG A 245 6.47 -20.66 0.33
CA ARG A 245 5.03 -20.60 0.00
C ARG A 245 4.19 -21.04 1.21
N GLY A 246 3.12 -20.30 1.50
CA GLY A 246 2.21 -20.58 2.63
C GLY A 246 2.76 -20.16 3.99
N ALA A 247 3.94 -19.52 4.05
CA ALA A 247 4.57 -19.17 5.32
C ALA A 247 4.02 -17.87 5.89
N VAL A 248 3.90 -17.85 7.22
CA VAL A 248 3.74 -16.64 8.02
C VAL A 248 5.07 -16.30 8.66
N VAL A 249 5.81 -15.38 8.06
CA VAL A 249 7.12 -14.95 8.58
C VAL A 249 6.99 -13.69 9.42
N ARG A 250 7.85 -13.51 10.43
CA ARG A 250 7.82 -12.35 11.31
C ARG A 250 8.93 -11.37 10.98
N ALA A 251 8.57 -10.13 10.67
CA ALA A 251 9.48 -8.98 10.61
C ALA A 251 9.49 -8.29 11.99
N GLU A 252 10.55 -8.50 12.77
CA GLU A 252 10.67 -7.90 14.10
C GLU A 252 11.52 -6.62 14.07
N TYR A 253 10.89 -5.53 14.50
CA TYR A 253 11.51 -4.22 14.65
C TYR A 253 11.57 -3.84 16.12
N LYS A 254 12.76 -3.47 16.58
CA LYS A 254 12.96 -2.99 17.94
C LYS A 254 12.60 -1.52 18.02
N THR A 255 11.71 -1.20 18.95
CA THR A 255 11.15 0.13 19.19
C THR A 255 11.64 0.67 20.52
N ASN A 256 12.27 1.84 20.50
CA ASN A 256 12.66 2.58 21.68
C ASN A 256 11.63 3.68 21.95
N ILE A 257 10.90 3.55 23.06
CA ILE A 257 9.86 4.49 23.46
C ILE A 257 10.41 5.36 24.60
N GLY A 258 10.47 6.67 24.37
CA GLY A 258 10.98 7.65 25.34
C GLY A 258 11.50 8.91 24.66
N TYR A 259 12.22 9.72 25.43
CA TYR A 259 12.83 10.94 24.92
C TYR A 259 14.05 10.63 24.04
N LYS A 260 14.30 11.51 23.06
CA LYS A 260 15.49 11.49 22.21
C LYS A 260 16.39 12.64 22.62
N ALA A 261 17.68 12.37 22.78
CA ALA A 261 18.65 13.40 23.11
C ALA A 261 19.96 13.22 22.34
N LEU A 262 20.51 14.33 21.85
CA LEU A 262 21.90 14.43 21.45
C LEU A 262 22.67 14.97 22.66
N MET A 263 23.41 14.08 23.33
CA MET A 263 24.14 14.42 24.55
C MET A 263 25.62 14.67 24.26
N VAL A 264 26.12 15.84 24.61
CA VAL A 264 27.54 16.20 24.55
C VAL A 264 28.20 15.84 25.88
N LEU A 265 29.11 14.87 25.86
CA LEU A 265 29.74 14.29 27.03
C LEU A 265 31.18 14.77 27.20
N THR A 266 31.48 15.38 28.34
CA THR A 266 32.84 15.81 28.73
C THR A 266 33.33 15.05 29.96
N ARG A 267 34.63 14.79 30.02
CA ARG A 267 35.32 14.23 31.19
C ARG A 267 35.56 15.33 32.23
N ILE A 268 35.93 14.94 33.45
CA ILE A 268 36.21 15.87 34.55
C ILE A 268 37.30 16.92 34.23
N ASN A 269 38.18 16.60 33.29
CA ASN A 269 39.23 17.48 32.78
C ASN A 269 38.80 18.36 31.59
N ASN A 270 37.49 18.47 31.33
CA ASN A 270 36.88 19.20 30.21
C ASN A 270 37.27 18.68 28.81
N LEU A 271 37.90 17.50 28.71
CA LEU A 271 38.13 16.85 27.42
C LEU A 271 36.88 16.06 27.01
N PRO A 272 36.56 15.97 25.70
CA PRO A 272 35.46 15.14 25.24
C PRO A 272 35.69 13.68 25.61
N VAL A 273 34.60 12.95 25.83
CA VAL A 273 34.64 11.48 25.94
C VAL A 273 35.18 10.91 24.62
N PRO A 274 36.07 9.90 24.65
CA PRO A 274 36.65 9.32 23.44
C PRO A 274 35.60 8.76 22.48
N PHE A 275 35.89 8.88 21.18
CA PHE A 275 35.12 8.24 20.12
C PHE A 275 35.02 6.72 20.34
N GLY A 276 33.85 6.15 20.07
CA GLY A 276 33.59 4.71 20.23
C GLY A 276 33.29 4.29 21.67
N ALA A 277 33.25 5.22 22.64
CA ALA A 277 32.78 4.93 23.98
C ALA A 277 31.32 4.46 23.94
N THR A 278 30.99 3.45 24.73
CA THR A 278 29.63 2.92 24.85
C THR A 278 28.87 3.66 25.94
N VAL A 279 27.64 4.07 25.64
CA VAL A 279 26.71 4.70 26.59
C VAL A 279 25.54 3.77 26.82
N SER A 280 25.33 3.36 28.06
CA SER A 280 24.27 2.42 28.45
C SER A 280 23.50 2.94 29.66
N SER A 281 22.22 2.62 29.76
CA SER A 281 21.44 2.96 30.96
C SER A 281 21.84 2.08 32.14
N LEU A 282 22.09 2.68 33.31
CA LEU A 282 22.39 1.93 34.54
C LEU A 282 21.17 1.18 35.07
N THR A 283 19.96 1.68 34.82
CA THR A 283 18.71 1.08 35.30
C THR A 283 18.17 0.03 34.33
N LYS A 284 18.52 0.15 33.05
CA LYS A 284 18.05 -0.73 31.97
C LYS A 284 19.20 -1.04 30.99
N PRO A 285 20.23 -1.80 31.40
CA PRO A 285 21.42 -2.03 30.58
C PRO A 285 21.10 -2.75 29.25
N ASP A 286 20.03 -3.54 29.20
CA ASP A 286 19.59 -4.25 27.98
C ASP A 286 18.84 -3.37 26.98
N ASN A 287 18.47 -2.14 27.36
CA ASN A 287 17.56 -1.28 26.60
C ASN A 287 18.27 -0.39 25.59
N HIS A 288 19.27 -0.97 24.90
CA HIS A 288 20.14 -0.36 23.88
C HIS A 288 21.34 0.44 24.43
N SER A 289 22.52 0.18 23.84
CA SER A 289 23.75 0.94 24.07
C SER A 289 24.03 1.82 22.84
N SER A 290 24.25 3.10 23.07
CA SER A 290 24.69 4.02 22.02
C SER A 290 26.20 4.18 22.02
N PHE A 291 26.73 4.83 21.00
CA PHE A 291 28.15 5.12 20.85
C PHE A 291 28.38 6.62 20.84
N VAL A 292 29.50 7.02 21.43
CA VAL A 292 30.01 8.38 21.36
C VAL A 292 30.69 8.59 20.01
N GLY A 293 30.15 9.52 19.22
CA GLY A 293 30.69 10.00 17.96
C GLY A 293 31.79 11.05 18.15
N ASP A 294 31.92 11.93 17.17
CA ASP A 294 32.88 13.01 17.19
C ASP A 294 32.55 14.03 18.29
N THR A 295 33.57 14.71 18.81
CA THR A 295 33.44 15.76 19.83
C THR A 295 32.72 15.36 21.14
N GLY A 296 32.60 14.05 21.41
CA GLY A 296 31.93 13.56 22.63
C GLY A 296 30.41 13.47 22.52
N GLN A 297 29.84 13.53 21.32
CA GLN A 297 28.38 13.49 21.11
C GLN A 297 27.83 12.06 21.12
N ALA A 298 26.69 11.82 21.77
CA ALA A 298 26.00 10.54 21.76
C ALA A 298 24.51 10.72 21.43
N TRP A 299 24.02 9.95 20.45
CA TRP A 299 22.60 9.89 20.11
C TRP A 299 21.88 8.88 21.01
N LEU A 300 20.96 9.34 21.84
CA LEU A 300 20.27 8.51 22.82
C LEU A 300 18.78 8.52 22.55
N THR A 301 18.16 7.34 22.53
CA THR A 301 16.72 7.18 22.30
C THR A 301 16.10 6.30 23.38
N GLY A 302 14.80 6.44 23.61
CA GLY A 302 14.11 5.70 24.67
C GLY A 302 14.49 6.16 26.08
N LEU A 303 14.94 7.41 26.24
CA LEU A 303 15.31 7.95 27.55
C LEU A 303 14.08 8.19 28.43
N GLU A 304 14.26 8.01 29.73
CA GLU A 304 13.29 8.44 30.73
C GLU A 304 13.42 9.96 30.96
N LYS A 305 12.51 10.56 31.73
CA LYS A 305 12.58 12.01 32.00
C LYS A 305 13.84 12.40 32.79
N GLN A 306 14.39 11.48 33.57
CA GLN A 306 15.64 11.63 34.30
C GLN A 306 16.26 10.25 34.52
N GLY A 307 17.58 10.16 34.60
CA GLY A 307 18.23 8.87 34.81
C GLY A 307 19.74 8.97 34.94
N ARG A 308 20.38 7.80 35.06
CA ARG A 308 21.84 7.68 35.10
C ARG A 308 22.33 6.78 33.98
N LEU A 309 23.37 7.22 33.29
CA LEU A 309 24.03 6.51 32.20
C LEU A 309 25.43 6.11 32.63
N LEU A 310 25.87 4.93 32.20
CA LEU A 310 27.24 4.46 32.30
C LEU A 310 27.91 4.63 30.94
N VAL A 311 29.02 5.37 30.94
CA VAL A 311 29.86 5.59 29.77
C VAL A 311 31.15 4.80 29.96
N LYS A 312 31.52 3.97 28.98
CA LYS A 312 32.70 3.10 29.06
C LYS A 312 33.48 3.12 27.74
N TRP A 313 34.77 3.46 27.79
CA TRP A 313 35.69 3.43 26.64
C TRP A 313 36.86 2.45 26.80
N GLY A 314 36.99 1.80 27.96
CA GLY A 314 38.05 0.83 28.21
C GLY A 314 37.71 -0.13 29.36
N PRO A 315 38.60 -1.10 29.65
CA PRO A 315 38.34 -2.13 30.64
C PRO A 315 38.62 -1.67 32.08
N THR A 316 39.39 -0.60 32.29
CA THR A 316 39.80 -0.18 33.63
C THR A 316 38.74 0.69 34.31
N ALA A 317 38.84 0.82 35.64
CA ALA A 317 37.96 1.71 36.40
C ALA A 317 38.14 3.20 36.04
N ALA A 318 39.31 3.56 35.51
CA ALA A 318 39.59 4.91 35.00
C ALA A 318 38.99 5.16 33.60
N ASP A 319 38.56 4.09 32.91
CA ASP A 319 38.02 4.16 31.55
C ASP A 319 36.49 4.10 31.48
N ARG A 320 35.85 4.49 32.58
CA ARG A 320 34.40 4.58 32.72
C ARG A 320 34.02 5.78 33.57
N CYS A 321 32.84 6.32 33.33
CA CYS A 321 32.27 7.38 34.14
C CYS A 321 30.74 7.30 34.11
N GLN A 322 30.09 8.03 35.01
CA GLN A 322 28.64 8.08 35.10
C GLN A 322 28.11 9.48 34.84
N VAL A 323 26.96 9.53 34.17
CA VAL A 323 26.26 10.78 33.84
C VAL A 323 24.87 10.72 34.42
N SER A 324 24.47 11.75 35.15
CA SER A 324 23.07 11.94 35.53
C SER A 324 22.47 12.97 34.59
N TYR A 325 21.30 12.69 34.02
CA TYR A 325 20.64 13.60 33.10
C TYR A 325 19.19 13.87 33.52
N ARG A 326 18.66 15.01 33.08
CA ARG A 326 17.25 15.36 33.24
C ARG A 326 16.75 16.10 32.01
N ILE A 327 15.70 15.56 31.40
CA ILE A 327 15.03 16.15 30.25
C ILE A 327 14.30 17.43 30.68
N PRO A 328 14.49 18.57 29.99
CA PRO A 328 13.77 19.81 30.25
C PRO A 328 12.25 19.61 30.20
N SER A 329 11.51 20.36 31.03
CA SER A 329 10.04 20.28 31.07
C SER A 329 9.37 20.92 29.86
N SER A 330 10.08 21.76 29.10
CA SER A 330 9.63 22.33 27.84
C SER A 330 10.37 21.63 26.69
N PRO A 331 9.81 20.55 26.13
CA PRO A 331 10.47 19.80 25.07
C PRO A 331 10.62 20.63 23.80
N SER A 332 11.70 20.39 23.08
CA SER A 332 12.00 20.98 21.79
C SER A 332 10.91 20.66 20.76
N ALA A 333 10.61 21.64 19.89
CA ALA A 333 9.71 21.45 18.76
C ALA A 333 10.19 20.34 17.81
N SER A 334 11.49 20.06 17.74
CA SER A 334 12.06 18.97 16.94
C SER A 334 11.82 17.57 17.54
N GLY A 335 11.45 17.47 18.82
CA GLY A 335 11.37 16.19 19.54
C GLY A 335 12.73 15.60 19.93
N VAL A 336 13.82 16.35 19.73
CA VAL A 336 15.19 16.00 20.09
C VAL A 336 15.74 17.06 21.03
N GLU A 337 16.24 16.63 22.18
CA GLU A 337 16.87 17.50 23.17
C GLU A 337 18.39 17.53 23.03
N ILE A 338 19.01 18.69 23.19
CA ILE A 338 20.46 18.81 23.23
C ILE A 338 20.87 18.99 24.69
N LEU A 339 21.67 18.06 25.22
CA LEU A 339 22.11 18.07 26.61
C LEU A 339 23.63 18.17 26.68
N HIS A 340 24.14 19.00 27.59
CA HIS A 340 25.56 19.10 27.88
C HIS A 340 25.79 18.56 29.28
N GLU A 341 26.43 17.40 29.38
CA GLU A 341 26.60 16.71 30.66
C GLU A 341 28.06 16.36 30.90
N GLN A 342 28.50 16.59 32.15
CA GLN A 342 29.83 16.21 32.58
C GLN A 342 29.80 14.82 33.22
N CYS A 343 30.71 13.97 32.79
CA CYS A 343 30.85 12.61 33.25
C CYS A 343 31.74 12.55 34.50
N GLN A 344 31.21 11.95 35.58
CA GLN A 344 31.86 11.83 36.89
C GLN A 344 32.43 10.45 37.16
#